data_AF-D3T1K1-F1
#
_entry.id   AF-D3T1K1-F1
#
_cell.length_a   1.000
_cell.length_b   1.000
_cell.length_c   1.000
_cell.angle_alpha   90.00
_cell.angle_beta   90.00
_cell.angle_gamma   90.00
#
_symmetry.space_group_name_H-M   'P 1'
#
loop_
_entity.id
_entity.type
_entity.pdbx_description
1 polymer ?
#
loop_
_entity_poly.entity_id
_entity_poly.type
_entity_poly.pdbx_seq_one_letter_code
_entity_poly.pdbx_strand_id
1 'polypeptide(L)'
;MVPMDDGASPAPIDRAVLERMRSRFDGYHTFESSEIVEEGKLHLRVELSSDYYPTDVAARLEIRWYRNDDFNVHYQEDRQNSTWKCRWDRHPNAHNSTDHFHPPPTASRTAAENAQWPVDHRDVSRLVLEYIEERIETLWEQQ
;
A
#
# COMPACT_ATOMS: atom_id res chain seq x y z
N MET A 1 22.93 -9.76 19.95
CA MET A 1 23.47 -8.96 18.83
C MET A 1 22.26 -8.40 18.10
N VAL A 2 22.00 -7.11 18.23
CA VAL A 2 20.87 -6.45 17.56
C VAL A 2 21.38 -6.06 16.17
N PRO A 3 20.76 -6.50 15.05
CA PRO A 3 21.19 -6.01 13.75
C PRO A 3 20.84 -4.54 13.66
N MET A 4 21.83 -3.73 13.32
CA MET A 4 21.66 -2.34 12.92
C MET A 4 20.74 -2.30 11.70
N ASP A 5 19.69 -1.50 11.77
CA ASP A 5 19.17 -0.82 10.59
C ASP A 5 20.36 -0.04 10.02
N ASP A 6 20.91 -0.47 8.87
CA ASP A 6 22.21 -0.01 8.35
C ASP A 6 22.26 1.50 8.02
N GLY A 7 21.18 2.25 8.30
CA GLY A 7 21.15 3.70 8.16
C GLY A 7 21.35 4.20 6.73
N ALA A 8 21.42 3.27 5.76
CA ALA A 8 21.46 3.59 4.36
C ALA A 8 20.12 4.21 3.99
N SER A 9 20.17 5.44 3.49
CA SER A 9 19.00 6.04 2.88
C SER A 9 18.50 5.11 1.78
N PRO A 10 17.18 4.85 1.69
CA PRO A 10 16.64 4.00 0.64
C PRO A 10 17.04 4.56 -0.73
N ALA A 11 17.10 3.68 -1.73
CA ALA A 11 17.38 4.11 -3.10
C ALA A 11 16.43 5.25 -3.52
N PRO A 12 16.79 6.06 -4.53
CA PRO A 12 15.91 7.12 -5.00
C PRO A 12 14.55 6.56 -5.47
N ILE A 13 13.48 7.34 -5.28
CA ILE A 13 12.15 6.99 -5.78
C ILE A 13 12.17 6.90 -7.31
N ASP A 14 11.54 5.86 -7.85
CA ASP A 14 11.30 5.72 -9.28
C ASP A 14 9.98 6.41 -9.67
N ARG A 15 10.09 7.70 -10.01
CA ARG A 15 8.95 8.50 -10.47
C ARG A 15 8.26 7.90 -11.69
N ALA A 16 9.00 7.29 -12.61
CA ALA A 16 8.44 6.73 -13.83
C ALA A 16 7.57 5.49 -13.54
N VAL A 17 7.93 4.69 -12.54
CA VAL A 17 7.05 3.61 -12.05
C VAL A 17 5.78 4.19 -11.43
N LEU A 18 5.89 5.23 -10.59
CA LEU A 18 4.72 5.86 -9.99
C LEU A 18 3.78 6.48 -11.04
N GLU A 19 4.30 7.11 -12.08
CA GLU A 19 3.49 7.63 -13.21
C GLU A 19 2.77 6.51 -13.96
N ARG A 20 3.44 5.35 -14.17
CA ARG A 20 2.80 4.16 -14.77
C ARG A 20 1.72 3.55 -13.89
N MET A 21 1.94 3.49 -12.58
CA MET A 21 0.94 3.01 -11.60
C MET A 21 -0.25 3.97 -11.54
N ARG A 22 0.00 5.27 -11.48
CA ARG A 22 -1.03 6.31 -11.53
C ARG A 22 -1.95 6.16 -12.73
N SER A 23 -1.38 6.08 -13.93
CA SER A 23 -2.14 5.90 -15.17
C SER A 23 -2.98 4.62 -15.19
N ARG A 24 -2.58 3.59 -14.43
CA ARG A 24 -3.40 2.37 -14.27
C ARG A 24 -4.55 2.62 -13.32
N PHE A 25 -4.30 3.22 -12.17
CA PHE A 25 -5.33 3.52 -11.18
C PHE A 25 -6.41 4.46 -11.73
N ASP A 26 -6.04 5.45 -12.55
CA ASP A 26 -6.99 6.32 -13.25
C ASP A 26 -7.97 5.55 -14.17
N GLY A 27 -7.65 4.30 -14.54
CA GLY A 27 -8.50 3.42 -15.33
C GLY A 27 -9.52 2.61 -14.52
N TYR A 28 -9.45 2.61 -13.18
CA TYR A 28 -10.39 1.86 -12.34
C TYR A 28 -11.43 2.78 -11.72
N HIS A 29 -12.70 2.41 -11.89
CA HIS A 29 -13.86 3.09 -11.31
C HIS A 29 -13.89 3.16 -9.77
N THR A 30 -13.18 2.25 -9.09
CA THR A 30 -13.06 2.21 -7.62
C THR A 30 -12.30 3.41 -7.06
N PHE A 31 -11.50 4.10 -7.88
CA PHE A 31 -10.72 5.25 -7.44
C PHE A 31 -11.38 6.57 -7.81
N GLU A 32 -11.44 7.46 -6.84
CA GLU A 32 -11.94 8.82 -7.03
C GLU A 32 -10.85 9.73 -7.61
N SER A 33 -9.62 9.59 -7.14
CA SER A 33 -8.50 10.41 -7.61
C SER A 33 -7.15 9.74 -7.41
N SER A 34 -6.17 10.16 -8.21
CA SER A 34 -4.77 9.75 -8.06
C SER A 34 -3.82 10.93 -8.28
N GLU A 35 -2.83 11.07 -7.41
CA GLU A 35 -1.84 12.15 -7.46
C GLU A 35 -0.44 11.69 -7.04
N ILE A 36 0.59 12.26 -7.67
CA ILE A 36 1.97 12.11 -7.19
C ILE A 36 2.25 13.29 -6.26
N VAL A 37 2.40 13.00 -4.98
CA VAL A 37 2.66 13.99 -3.94
C VAL A 37 4.15 14.17 -3.81
N GLU A 38 4.64 15.41 -3.98
CA GLU A 38 6.05 15.76 -3.85
C GLU A 38 6.41 16.32 -2.46
N GLU A 39 5.40 16.71 -1.66
CA GLU A 39 5.61 17.16 -0.29
C GLU A 39 6.11 16.01 0.60
N GLY A 40 7.22 16.25 1.32
CA GLY A 40 7.87 15.22 2.11
C GLY A 40 8.58 14.18 1.22
N LYS A 41 8.25 12.90 1.39
CA LYS A 41 8.84 11.82 0.58
C LYS A 41 7.92 11.52 -0.59
N LEU A 42 8.43 11.69 -1.81
CA LEU A 42 7.68 11.48 -3.06
C LEU A 42 6.97 10.12 -3.06
N HIS A 43 5.66 10.14 -3.26
CA HIS A 43 4.81 8.95 -3.28
C HIS A 43 3.59 9.17 -4.20
N LEU A 44 2.97 8.08 -4.62
CA LEU A 44 1.67 8.09 -5.28
C LEU A 44 0.59 7.93 -4.22
N ARG A 45 -0.37 8.85 -4.19
CA ARG A 45 -1.57 8.79 -3.36
C ARG A 45 -2.77 8.51 -4.25
N VAL A 46 -3.62 7.56 -3.86
CA VAL A 46 -4.83 7.18 -4.59
C VAL A 46 -5.99 7.15 -3.58
N GLU A 47 -7.00 7.96 -3.81
CA GLU A 47 -8.22 7.97 -2.99
C GLU A 47 -9.25 7.02 -3.61
N LEU A 48 -9.85 6.19 -2.78
CA LEU A 48 -10.93 5.28 -3.16
C LEU A 48 -12.27 5.99 -2.98
N SER A 49 -13.18 5.76 -3.93
CA SER A 49 -14.53 6.32 -3.82
C SER A 49 -15.29 5.69 -2.65
N SER A 50 -15.85 6.54 -1.79
CA SER A 50 -16.70 6.11 -0.67
C SER A 50 -17.93 5.33 -1.12
N ASP A 51 -18.38 5.50 -2.36
CA ASP A 51 -19.55 4.82 -2.92
C ASP A 51 -19.39 3.30 -2.98
N TYR A 52 -18.15 2.80 -2.92
CA TYR A 52 -17.85 1.37 -2.90
C TYR A 52 -18.01 0.74 -1.52
N TYR A 53 -18.14 1.54 -0.45
CA TYR A 53 -18.22 1.04 0.91
C TYR A 53 -19.64 1.09 1.45
N PRO A 54 -20.03 0.15 2.33
CA PRO A 54 -21.36 0.14 2.94
C PRO A 54 -21.58 1.24 3.99
N THR A 55 -20.51 1.90 4.43
CA THR A 55 -20.51 2.95 5.46
C THR A 55 -19.57 4.07 5.07
N ASP A 56 -19.82 5.28 5.58
CA ASP A 56 -18.94 6.43 5.40
C ASP A 56 -17.51 6.13 5.86
N VAL A 57 -16.57 6.19 4.92
CA VAL A 57 -15.14 5.90 5.10
C VAL A 57 -14.32 6.71 4.11
N ALA A 58 -13.22 7.28 4.59
CA ALA A 58 -12.19 7.83 3.73
C ALA A 58 -11.10 6.77 3.55
N ALA A 59 -10.94 6.24 2.35
CA ALA A 59 -10.00 5.16 2.07
C ALA A 59 -8.95 5.58 1.05
N ARG A 60 -7.68 5.27 1.32
CA ARG A 60 -6.55 5.65 0.45
C ARG A 60 -5.45 4.62 0.38
N LEU A 61 -4.76 4.63 -0.76
CA LEU A 61 -3.48 3.98 -1.00
C LEU A 61 -2.36 5.01 -1.07
N GLU A 62 -1.26 4.74 -0.37
CA GLU A 62 -0.01 5.47 -0.48
C GLU A 62 1.10 4.50 -0.93
N ILE A 63 1.72 4.80 -2.07
CA ILE A 63 2.67 3.90 -2.74
C ILE A 63 4.00 4.60 -2.95
N ARG A 64 5.08 3.94 -2.50
CA ARG A 64 6.46 4.31 -2.80
C ARG A 64 7.13 3.16 -3.52
N TRP A 65 7.75 3.46 -4.65
CA TRP A 65 8.54 2.51 -5.43
C TRP A 65 9.94 3.08 -5.62
N TYR A 66 10.97 2.28 -5.39
CA TYR A 66 12.36 2.70 -5.47
C TYR A 66 13.06 2.10 -6.68
N ARG A 67 14.15 2.71 -7.14
CA ARG A 67 14.91 2.26 -8.33
C ARG A 67 15.57 0.89 -8.18
N ASN A 68 15.64 0.35 -6.97
CA ASN A 68 16.13 -1.00 -6.68
C ASN A 68 14.97 -2.00 -6.50
N ASP A 69 13.75 -1.64 -6.92
CA ASP A 69 12.52 -2.42 -6.80
C ASP A 69 12.03 -2.72 -5.38
N ASP A 70 12.65 -2.10 -4.37
CA ASP A 70 12.02 -1.98 -3.06
C ASP A 70 10.74 -1.14 -3.19
N PHE A 71 9.76 -1.43 -2.34
CA PHE A 71 8.53 -0.66 -2.28
C PHE A 71 7.86 -0.71 -0.92
N ASN A 72 6.93 0.22 -0.72
CA ASN A 72 5.94 0.17 0.34
C ASN A 72 4.60 0.58 -0.27
N VAL A 73 3.58 -0.25 -0.08
CA VAL A 73 2.19 0.07 -0.35
C VAL A 73 1.47 0.10 0.98
N HIS A 74 0.79 1.20 1.29
CA HIS A 74 0.02 1.38 2.52
C HIS A 74 -1.43 1.68 2.15
N TYR A 75 -2.34 0.82 2.62
CA TYR A 75 -3.77 1.05 2.49
C TYR A 75 -4.33 1.43 3.86
N GLN A 76 -5.15 2.48 3.90
CA GLN A 76 -5.76 2.99 5.12
C GLN A 76 -7.21 3.36 4.87
N GLU A 77 -8.08 2.93 5.78
CA GLU A 77 -9.47 3.34 5.93
C GLU A 77 -9.61 4.14 7.22
N ASP A 78 -10.06 5.40 7.10
CA ASP A 78 -10.42 6.25 8.23
C ASP A 78 -11.95 6.20 8.40
N ARG A 79 -12.39 5.63 9.53
CA ARG A 79 -13.79 5.48 9.92
C ARG A 79 -14.08 6.37 11.13
N GLN A 80 -15.36 6.59 11.44
CA GLN A 80 -15.78 7.52 12.51
C GLN A 80 -15.04 7.36 13.84
N ASN A 81 -14.76 6.12 14.27
CA ASN A 81 -14.14 5.83 15.58
C ASN A 81 -12.91 4.90 15.49
N SER A 82 -12.42 4.61 14.28
CA SER A 82 -11.31 3.68 14.10
C SER A 82 -10.57 3.92 12.80
N THR A 83 -9.31 3.51 12.77
CA THR A 83 -8.54 3.37 11.55
C THR A 83 -8.29 1.90 11.32
N TRP A 84 -8.41 1.48 10.06
CA TRP A 84 -8.05 0.14 9.62
C TRP A 84 -6.98 0.27 8.55
N LYS A 85 -5.83 -0.38 8.73
CA LYS A 85 -4.70 -0.25 7.80
C LYS A 85 -3.90 -1.52 7.66
N CYS A 86 -3.37 -1.75 6.46
CA CYS A 86 -2.45 -2.83 6.14
C CYS A 86 -1.36 -2.35 5.18
N ARG A 87 -0.24 -3.07 5.10
CA ARG A 87 0.90 -2.69 4.24
C ARG A 87 1.52 -3.89 3.54
N TRP A 88 1.98 -3.68 2.31
CA TRP A 88 2.82 -4.60 1.55
C TRP A 88 4.18 -3.94 1.37
N ASP A 89 5.21 -4.57 1.93
CA ASP A 89 6.55 -4.02 1.94
C ASP A 89 7.52 -4.99 1.24
N ARG A 90 8.39 -4.42 0.43
CA ARG A 90 9.63 -5.03 -0.06
C ARG A 90 10.77 -4.12 0.34
N HIS A 91 11.52 -4.53 1.36
CA HIS A 91 12.78 -3.90 1.74
C HIS A 91 13.57 -4.80 2.70
N PRO A 92 14.91 -4.67 2.76
CA PRO A 92 15.69 -5.34 3.78
C PRO A 92 15.19 -5.05 5.20
N ASN A 93 15.12 -6.07 6.05
CA ASN A 93 14.60 -6.02 7.41
C ASN A 93 15.33 -7.07 8.27
N ALA A 94 15.62 -6.74 9.54
CA ALA A 94 16.28 -7.63 10.50
C ALA A 94 15.41 -8.78 11.05
N HIS A 95 14.09 -8.65 10.95
CA HIS A 95 13.08 -9.48 11.62
C HIS A 95 12.20 -10.29 10.65
N ASN A 96 12.15 -9.93 9.37
CA ASN A 96 11.33 -10.59 8.35
C ASN A 96 12.11 -10.79 7.05
N SER A 97 11.56 -11.59 6.14
CA SER A 97 12.00 -11.61 4.74
C SER A 97 11.88 -10.23 4.10
N THR A 98 12.63 -9.99 3.02
CA THR A 98 12.58 -8.74 2.25
C THR A 98 11.13 -8.37 1.90
N ASP A 99 10.37 -9.36 1.43
CA ASP A 99 8.93 -9.24 1.20
C ASP A 99 8.18 -9.59 2.49
N HIS A 100 7.35 -8.68 2.97
CA HIS A 100 6.52 -8.90 4.16
C HIS A 100 5.22 -8.10 4.12
N PHE A 101 4.20 -8.66 4.78
CA PHE A 101 2.88 -8.07 4.93
C PHE A 101 2.70 -7.57 6.36
N HIS A 102 2.20 -6.36 6.53
CA HIS A 102 1.73 -5.86 7.82
C HIS A 102 0.20 -5.98 7.86
N PRO A 103 -0.34 -6.93 8.63
CA PRO A 103 -1.76 -7.20 8.61
C PRO A 103 -2.58 -6.08 9.28
N PRO A 104 -3.86 -5.97 8.92
CA PRO A 104 -4.81 -5.12 9.62
C PRO A 104 -5.07 -5.60 11.06
N PRO A 105 -5.67 -4.73 11.91
CA PRO A 105 -6.17 -3.39 11.61
C PRO A 105 -5.11 -2.29 11.78
N THR A 106 -3.93 -2.60 12.32
CA THR A 106 -2.96 -1.59 12.76
C THR A 106 -1.69 -1.52 11.93
N ALA A 107 -1.52 -2.40 10.93
CA ALA A 107 -0.27 -2.57 10.19
C ALA A 107 0.95 -2.61 11.14
N SER A 108 0.82 -3.31 12.27
CA SER A 108 1.84 -3.31 13.32
C SER A 108 3.16 -3.87 12.81
N ARG A 109 4.27 -3.23 13.19
CA ARG A 109 5.62 -3.72 12.88
C ARG A 109 5.92 -5.08 13.51
N THR A 110 5.36 -5.33 14.70
CA THR A 110 5.61 -6.58 15.44
C THR A 110 4.73 -7.74 14.97
N ALA A 111 3.72 -7.47 14.15
CA ALA A 111 2.82 -8.46 13.57
C ALA A 111 3.13 -8.71 12.09
N ALA A 112 4.30 -8.29 11.61
CA ALA A 112 4.68 -8.47 10.21
C ALA A 112 4.84 -9.96 9.87
N GLU A 113 4.24 -10.37 8.77
CA GLU A 113 4.24 -11.74 8.27
C GLU A 113 5.13 -11.83 7.02
N ASN A 114 5.93 -12.88 6.93
CA ASN A 114 6.75 -13.12 5.73
C ASN A 114 5.82 -13.40 4.54
N ALA A 115 6.16 -12.83 3.39
CA ALA A 115 5.38 -12.99 2.16
C ALA A 115 6.31 -13.09 0.94
N GLN A 116 5.72 -13.21 -0.24
CA GLN A 116 6.43 -13.14 -1.51
C GLN A 116 5.59 -12.32 -2.49
N TRP A 117 6.17 -11.26 -3.03
CA TRP A 117 5.49 -10.36 -3.96
C TRP A 117 5.99 -10.58 -5.40
N PRO A 118 5.16 -10.31 -6.41
CA PRO A 118 5.63 -10.22 -7.78
C PRO A 118 6.78 -9.21 -7.94
N VAL A 119 7.62 -9.41 -8.97
CA VAL A 119 8.69 -8.46 -9.30
C VAL A 119 8.12 -7.25 -10.03
N ASP A 120 7.16 -7.48 -10.93
CA ASP A 120 6.58 -6.43 -11.77
C ASP A 120 5.59 -5.57 -10.99
N HIS A 121 5.76 -4.25 -11.05
CA HIS A 121 4.87 -3.30 -10.38
C HIS A 121 3.40 -3.43 -10.80
N ARG A 122 3.13 -3.93 -12.02
CA ARG A 122 1.77 -4.16 -12.54
C ARG A 122 1.09 -5.31 -11.80
N ASP A 123 1.84 -6.36 -11.52
CA ASP A 123 1.35 -7.53 -10.80
C ASP A 123 1.21 -7.25 -9.31
N VAL A 124 2.10 -6.42 -8.73
CA VAL A 124 1.93 -5.90 -7.36
C VAL A 124 0.67 -5.03 -7.26
N SER A 125 0.42 -4.12 -8.21
CA SER A 125 -0.83 -3.34 -8.22
C SER A 125 -2.06 -4.24 -8.27
N ARG A 126 -2.04 -5.29 -9.09
CA ARG A 126 -3.15 -6.25 -9.19
C ARG A 126 -3.39 -6.99 -7.87
N LEU A 127 -2.33 -7.49 -7.24
CA LEU A 127 -2.40 -8.17 -5.95
C LEU A 127 -3.03 -7.29 -4.87
N VAL A 128 -2.62 -6.02 -4.79
CA VAL A 128 -3.15 -5.05 -3.82
C VAL A 128 -4.62 -4.75 -4.10
N LEU A 129 -4.99 -4.58 -5.37
CA LEU A 129 -6.37 -4.33 -5.78
C LEU A 129 -7.30 -5.49 -5.43
N GLU A 130 -6.90 -6.72 -5.76
CA GLU A 130 -7.67 -7.93 -5.46
C GLU A 130 -7.94 -8.04 -3.95
N TYR A 131 -6.94 -7.76 -3.10
CA TYR A 131 -7.13 -7.75 -1.64
C TYR A 131 -8.11 -6.67 -1.17
N ILE A 132 -8.08 -5.48 -1.76
CA ILE A 132 -8.99 -4.38 -1.38
C ILE A 132 -10.41 -4.66 -1.85
N GLU A 133 -10.57 -5.22 -3.05
CA GLU A 133 -11.87 -5.65 -3.58
C GLU A 133 -12.49 -6.72 -2.66
N GLU A 134 -11.74 -7.77 -2.31
CA GLU A 134 -12.18 -8.81 -1.35
C GLU A 134 -12.56 -8.21 0.02
N ARG A 135 -11.78 -7.23 0.49
CA ARG A 135 -12.06 -6.52 1.75
C ARG A 135 -13.37 -5.74 1.69
N ILE A 136 -13.64 -5.05 0.58
CA ILE A 136 -14.86 -4.29 0.35
C ILE A 136 -16.06 -5.23 0.25
N GLU A 137 -15.95 -6.33 -0.51
CA GLU A 137 -16.98 -7.35 -0.62
C GLU A 137 -17.34 -7.93 0.76
N THR A 138 -16.33 -8.29 1.55
CA THR A 138 -16.52 -8.78 2.92
C THR A 138 -17.26 -7.78 3.80
N LEU A 139 -17.08 -6.46 3.60
CA LEU A 139 -17.84 -5.45 4.33
C LEU A 139 -19.32 -5.42 3.95
N TRP A 140 -19.63 -5.61 2.67
CA TRP A 140 -21.00 -5.69 2.19
C TRP A 140 -21.72 -6.94 2.70
N GLU A 141 -21.02 -8.07 2.80
CA GLU A 141 -21.57 -9.32 3.36
C GLU A 141 -21.85 -9.24 4.86
N GLN A 142 -21.19 -8.33 5.57
CA GLN A 142 -21.34 -8.13 7.02
C GLN A 142 -22.40 -7.09 7.40
N GLN A 143 -23.14 -6.55 6.41
CA GLN A 143 -24.30 -5.68 6.66
C GLN A 143 -25.50 -6.45 7.22
#